data_AF-A0A2A7MUS6-F1
#
_entry.id   AF-A0A2A7MUS6-F1
#
_cell.length_a   1.000
_cell.length_b   1.000
_cell.length_c   1.000
_cell.angle_alpha   90.00
_cell.angle_beta   90.00
_cell.angle_gamma   90.00
#
_symmetry.space_group_name_H-M   'P 1'
#
loop_
_entity.id
_entity.type
_entity.pdbx_description
1 polymer ?
#
loop_
_entity_poly.entity_id
_entity_poly.type
_entity_poly.pdbx_seq_one_letter_code
_entity_poly.pdbx_strand_id
1 'polypeptide(L)'
;MKARTVGVNATIPAVVGVEVAVLAALLIFPPGRMSWWPTVAVGVVAALALMLTIYRRNAIRWLVDRFRWRRRRRRTGSAGAAVDIPHGAALYGVRVSDRFDGEAITMVEVTGQAYSPTLLTGSATALTPNRLPLDAVTELLDQPGGIRLAGIDIVSSGLRVRRGTGYPPLYSTLLADRPAAGQRRTYMIIRLDIAKSVAGLVYRSTVGAAAAAATERIVNALLQRGVRANALTAKELDAALAELSGGLAEVPDDAPVDDVPAGIPRTPKPLAPTESWKSIEAHPGYLTSYYFSPEDITTNTLNQMWALRSDAVVQTISLFKKRSPTDGRTWVSALVRVNDPQAPTRPPTLYLNPLPGYQGPAATRSAPLPRRFDAMPARPLDAAPLEVPVGSSGVLIGTTQRGDLLLLSLTDPDQATRIALHTGMSYACQLLVRAAAVGERIAIYTDKPARWRQLEQPLIAVVDRRHPPEFVPSIIVSDRVGGPPPAGLASTVVTIGDTGDAPTPDMSFTQISPSTVRIATAAFTTDVQIATFKAEQPFLGAAGQIA
;
A
#
# COMPACT_ATOMS: atom_id res chain seq x y z
N MET A 1 8.22 16.79 15.40
CA MET A 1 9.12 17.77 14.78
C MET A 1 9.73 17.15 13.54
N LYS A 2 9.53 17.77 12.36
CA LYS A 2 10.32 17.52 11.14
C LYS A 2 11.77 17.31 11.52
N ALA A 3 12.41 16.27 10.98
CA ALA A 3 13.79 15.98 11.31
C ALA A 3 14.66 17.17 10.86
N ARG A 4 14.95 18.10 11.78
CA ARG A 4 15.92 19.16 11.54
C ARG A 4 17.23 18.48 11.20
N THR A 5 17.86 18.92 10.10
CA THR A 5 19.11 18.35 9.61
C THR A 5 20.19 18.37 10.69
N VAL A 6 20.15 19.37 11.58
CA VAL A 6 21.01 19.51 12.76
C VAL A 6 20.16 19.88 13.98
N GLY A 7 20.39 19.22 15.11
CA GLY A 7 19.80 19.57 16.40
C GLY A 7 20.72 19.18 17.55
N VAL A 8 20.60 19.85 18.69
CA VAL A 8 21.33 19.50 19.91
C VAL A 8 20.42 18.66 20.80
N ASN A 9 20.90 17.49 21.24
CA ASN A 9 20.16 16.62 22.13
C ASN A 9 20.95 16.37 23.41
N ALA A 10 20.67 17.15 24.45
CA ALA A 10 21.29 17.06 25.77
C ALA A 10 20.51 16.07 26.67
N THR A 11 20.35 14.82 26.22
CA THR A 11 19.78 13.79 27.10
C THR A 11 20.74 13.48 28.25
N ILE A 12 20.24 13.17 29.44
CA ILE A 12 21.02 12.75 30.63
C ILE A 12 22.18 11.80 30.28
N PRO A 13 21.99 10.68 29.55
CA PRO A 13 23.10 9.77 29.21
C PRO A 13 24.15 10.40 28.28
N ALA A 14 23.78 11.35 27.43
CA ALA A 14 24.73 12.06 26.58
C ALA A 14 25.56 13.06 27.39
N VAL A 15 24.94 13.75 28.36
CA VAL A 15 25.64 14.65 29.30
C VAL A 15 26.63 13.86 30.16
N VAL A 16 26.18 12.77 30.78
CA VAL A 16 27.03 11.87 31.57
C VAL A 16 28.17 11.29 30.72
N GLY A 17 27.91 10.93 29.47
CA GLY A 17 28.95 10.45 28.56
C GLY A 17 30.04 11.49 28.26
N VAL A 18 29.66 12.77 28.11
CA VAL A 18 30.62 13.87 27.94
C VAL A 18 31.42 14.09 29.23
N GLU A 19 30.77 14.09 30.39
CA GLU A 19 31.43 14.24 31.69
C GLU A 19 32.47 13.15 31.94
N VAL A 20 32.12 11.88 31.67
CA VAL A 20 33.04 10.74 31.80
C VAL A 20 34.22 10.87 30.83
N ALA A 21 33.99 11.30 29.59
CA ALA A 21 35.06 11.51 28.61
C ALA A 21 36.03 12.62 29.04
N VAL A 22 35.52 13.71 29.63
CA VAL A 22 36.33 14.81 30.16
C VAL A 22 37.13 14.35 31.39
N LEU A 23 36.52 13.60 32.31
CA LEU A 23 37.21 13.02 33.47
C LEU A 23 38.32 12.04 33.06
N ALA A 24 38.05 11.18 32.08
CA ALA A 24 39.06 10.28 31.52
C ALA A 24 40.20 11.05 30.85
N ALA A 25 39.89 12.14 30.12
CA ALA A 25 40.90 12.99 29.50
C ALA A 25 41.78 13.69 30.55
N LEU A 26 41.20 14.15 31.67
CA LEU A 26 41.96 14.73 32.79
C LEU A 26 42.92 13.73 33.45
N LEU A 27 42.53 12.45 33.53
CA LEU A 27 43.37 11.38 34.06
C LEU A 27 44.54 11.03 33.11
N ILE A 28 44.29 10.99 31.80
CA ILE A 28 45.29 10.64 30.79
C ILE A 28 46.23 11.83 30.49
N PHE A 29 45.71 13.05 30.51
CA PHE A 29 46.43 14.30 30.26
C PHE A 29 46.40 15.21 31.50
N PRO A 30 47.13 14.86 32.57
CA PRO A 30 47.15 15.68 33.77
C PRO A 30 47.76 17.06 33.45
N PRO A 31 47.09 18.16 33.83
CA PRO A 31 47.45 19.52 33.44
C PRO A 31 48.82 19.98 33.97
N GLY A 32 49.41 19.24 34.92
CA GLY A 32 50.77 19.50 35.43
C GLY A 32 51.91 18.95 34.56
N ARG A 33 51.65 18.05 33.60
CA ARG A 33 52.67 17.46 32.72
C ARG A 33 52.45 17.71 31.22
N MET A 34 51.21 17.97 30.81
CA MET A 34 50.82 18.23 29.44
C MET A 34 50.09 19.58 29.39
N SER A 35 50.19 20.31 28.27
CA SER A 35 49.40 21.53 28.05
C SER A 35 47.90 21.21 28.13
N TRP A 36 47.06 22.14 28.58
CA TRP A 36 45.63 21.95 28.90
C TRP A 36 44.73 21.72 27.66
N TRP A 37 45.24 22.02 26.46
CA TRP A 37 44.47 21.97 25.22
C TRP A 37 43.96 20.58 24.79
N PRO A 38 44.64 19.43 25.03
CA PRO A 38 44.13 18.11 24.66
C PRO A 38 42.87 17.74 25.43
N THR A 39 42.78 18.10 26.71
CA THR A 39 41.61 17.86 27.54
C THR A 39 40.40 18.65 27.02
N VAL A 40 40.61 19.92 26.66
CA VAL A 40 39.57 20.76 26.06
C VAL A 40 39.17 20.22 24.68
N ALA A 41 40.13 19.82 23.86
CA ALA A 41 39.85 19.23 22.55
C ALA A 41 39.02 17.94 22.67
N VAL A 42 39.35 17.05 23.60
CA VAL A 42 38.57 15.82 23.86
C VAL A 42 37.17 16.16 24.35
N GLY A 43 37.01 17.13 25.26
CA GLY A 43 35.70 17.58 25.73
C GLY A 43 34.83 18.14 24.60
N VAL A 44 35.40 18.99 23.73
CA VAL A 44 34.71 19.55 22.56
C VAL A 44 34.32 18.46 21.56
N VAL A 45 35.22 17.53 21.25
CA VAL A 45 34.93 16.40 20.35
C VAL A 45 33.87 15.48 20.94
N ALA A 46 33.93 15.18 22.25
CA ALA A 46 32.93 14.38 22.93
C ALA A 46 31.55 15.08 22.92
N ALA A 47 31.50 16.38 23.20
CA ALA A 47 30.28 17.18 23.13
C ALA A 47 29.70 17.17 21.71
N LEU A 48 30.53 17.41 20.68
CA LEU A 48 30.09 17.36 19.28
C LEU A 48 29.61 15.95 18.89
N ALA A 49 30.31 14.88 19.29
CA ALA A 49 29.95 13.52 18.91
C ALA A 49 28.69 12.98 19.62
N LEU A 50 28.48 13.37 20.88
CA LEU A 50 27.42 12.86 21.75
C LEU A 50 26.16 13.74 21.73
N MET A 51 26.31 15.06 21.73
CA MET A 51 25.20 16.01 21.84
C MET A 51 24.71 16.53 20.48
N LEU A 52 25.58 16.62 19.46
CA LEU A 52 25.15 17.03 18.13
C LEU A 52 24.44 15.86 17.45
N THR A 53 23.19 16.09 17.06
CA THR A 53 22.37 15.11 16.35
C THR A 53 22.12 15.56 14.92
N ILE A 54 22.40 14.68 13.97
CA ILE A 54 22.08 14.87 12.55
C ILE A 54 20.97 13.88 12.21
N TYR A 55 19.81 14.38 11.76
CA TYR A 55 18.58 13.57 11.60
C TYR A 55 18.17 12.81 12.88
N ARG A 56 18.22 13.46 14.05
CA ARG A 56 17.92 12.89 15.38
C ARG A 56 18.84 11.74 15.84
N ARG A 57 19.98 11.53 15.19
CA ARG A 57 20.98 10.53 15.59
C ARG A 57 22.31 11.22 15.90
N ASN A 58 22.94 10.84 17.01
CA ASN A 58 24.31 11.25 17.34
C ASN A 58 25.33 10.37 16.59
N ALA A 59 26.61 10.77 16.60
CA ALA A 59 27.66 10.07 15.84
C ALA A 59 27.82 8.60 16.26
N ILE A 60 27.67 8.31 17.56
CA ILE A 60 27.72 6.93 18.09
C ILE A 60 26.57 6.10 17.55
N ARG A 61 25.34 6.62 17.55
CA ARG A 61 24.18 5.89 17.02
C ARG A 61 24.33 5.66 15.52
N TRP A 62 24.90 6.59 14.77
CA TRP A 62 25.26 6.38 13.37
C TRP A 62 26.24 5.22 13.18
N LEU A 63 27.29 5.12 14.02
CA LEU A 63 28.26 4.04 13.96
C LEU A 63 27.66 2.68 14.34
N VAL A 64 26.85 2.65 15.41
CA VAL A 64 26.09 1.46 15.84
C VAL A 64 25.13 1.01 14.74
N ASP A 65 24.38 1.92 14.15
CA ASP A 65 23.43 1.63 13.07
C ASP A 65 24.16 1.12 11.83
N ARG A 66 25.34 1.69 11.51
CA ARG A 66 26.20 1.23 10.42
C ARG A 66 26.70 -0.20 10.64
N PHE A 67 27.16 -0.51 11.85
CA PHE A 67 27.61 -1.85 12.21
C PHE A 67 26.44 -2.86 12.18
N ARG A 68 25.30 -2.49 12.77
CA ARG A 68 24.08 -3.32 12.75
C ARG A 68 23.58 -3.54 11.33
N TRP A 69 23.56 -2.53 10.47
CA TRP A 69 23.21 -2.65 9.05
C TRP A 69 24.17 -3.60 8.32
N ARG A 70 25.49 -3.46 8.51
CA ARG A 70 26.47 -4.39 7.91
C ARG A 70 26.26 -5.84 8.34
N ARG A 71 25.82 -6.06 9.58
CA ARG A 71 25.51 -7.40 10.12
C ARG A 71 24.15 -7.92 9.61
N ARG A 72 23.15 -7.05 9.46
CA ARG A 72 21.78 -7.39 9.01
C ARG A 72 21.71 -7.66 7.52
N ARG A 73 22.39 -6.88 6.67
CA ARG A 73 22.37 -7.07 5.20
C ARG A 73 22.88 -8.45 4.75
N ARG A 74 23.56 -9.19 5.63
CA ARG A 74 24.04 -10.57 5.40
C ARG A 74 23.02 -11.64 5.83
N ARG A 75 21.87 -11.26 6.38
CA ARG A 75 20.84 -12.17 6.89
C ARG A 75 19.52 -11.86 6.21
N THR A 76 19.10 -12.72 5.29
CA THR A 76 17.72 -12.77 4.84
C THR A 76 16.87 -13.31 5.98
N GLY A 77 15.70 -12.70 6.21
CA GLY A 77 14.74 -13.24 7.17
C GLY A 77 13.94 -14.32 6.49
N SER A 78 14.13 -15.58 6.89
CA SER A 78 13.15 -16.64 6.62
C SER A 78 11.90 -16.37 7.46
N ALA A 79 10.74 -16.38 6.80
CA ALA A 79 9.45 -16.35 7.48
C ALA A 79 9.12 -17.77 7.99
N GLY A 80 8.37 -17.89 9.09
CA GLY A 80 7.75 -19.18 9.43
C GLY A 80 6.67 -19.52 8.40
N ALA A 81 6.38 -20.82 8.22
CA ALA A 81 5.31 -21.27 7.33
C ALA A 81 3.95 -20.73 7.80
N ALA A 82 3.10 -20.34 6.85
CA ALA A 82 1.70 -20.03 7.14
C ALA A 82 0.90 -21.33 7.24
N VAL A 83 -0.05 -21.41 8.17
CA VAL A 83 -0.92 -22.57 8.35
C VAL A 83 -2.37 -22.11 8.36
N ASP A 84 -3.22 -22.82 7.61
CA ASP A 84 -4.65 -22.58 7.61
C ASP A 84 -5.29 -23.14 8.88
N ILE A 85 -6.01 -22.28 9.58
CA ILE A 85 -6.74 -22.63 10.80
C ILE A 85 -8.23 -22.43 10.55
N PRO A 86 -9.04 -23.52 10.61
CA PRO A 86 -10.48 -23.41 10.48
C PRO A 86 -11.06 -22.74 11.73
N HIS A 87 -11.87 -21.70 11.52
CA HIS A 87 -12.62 -21.05 12.59
C HIS A 87 -13.96 -20.54 12.06
N GLY A 88 -15.06 -20.89 12.71
CA GLY A 88 -16.40 -20.60 12.20
C GLY A 88 -16.62 -21.22 10.81
N ALA A 89 -17.01 -20.39 9.83
CA ALA A 89 -17.25 -20.79 8.45
C ALA A 89 -16.07 -20.50 7.48
N ALA A 90 -14.95 -19.99 7.98
CA ALA A 90 -13.83 -19.52 7.16
C ALA A 90 -12.49 -20.16 7.55
N LEU A 91 -11.53 -20.09 6.63
CA LEU A 91 -10.14 -20.45 6.87
C LEU A 91 -9.32 -19.18 7.12
N TYR A 92 -8.51 -19.22 8.17
CA TYR A 92 -7.62 -18.12 8.53
C TYR A 92 -6.18 -18.58 8.39
N GLY A 93 -5.45 -17.96 7.47
CA GLY A 93 -4.00 -18.13 7.37
C GLY A 93 -3.33 -17.49 8.58
N VAL A 94 -2.69 -18.32 9.40
CA VAL A 94 -1.94 -17.86 10.57
C VAL A 94 -0.47 -18.16 10.38
N ARG A 95 0.36 -17.13 10.55
CA ARG A 95 1.81 -17.27 10.64
C ARG A 95 2.25 -17.07 12.08
N VAL A 96 2.82 -18.12 12.65
CA VAL A 96 3.53 -18.05 13.93
C VAL A 96 5.02 -18.12 13.60
N SER A 97 5.83 -17.23 14.16
CA SER A 97 7.26 -17.27 13.88
C SER A 97 7.97 -18.39 14.64
N ASP A 98 8.88 -19.10 13.97
CA ASP A 98 9.64 -20.24 14.52
C ASP A 98 10.56 -19.85 15.69
N ARG A 99 10.89 -18.56 15.80
CA ARG A 99 11.58 -17.99 16.95
C ARG A 99 10.55 -17.40 17.90
N PHE A 100 10.86 -17.40 19.19
CA PHE A 100 10.17 -16.74 20.31
C PHE A 100 9.96 -15.19 20.14
N ASP A 101 9.75 -14.70 18.92
CA ASP A 101 9.41 -13.33 18.55
C ASP A 101 7.99 -12.95 19.00
N GLY A 102 7.27 -13.85 19.68
CA GLY A 102 6.12 -13.52 20.53
C GLY A 102 4.89 -12.98 19.81
N GLU A 103 4.83 -13.04 18.48
CA GLU A 103 3.70 -12.56 17.68
C GLU A 103 3.11 -13.68 16.82
N ALA A 104 1.77 -13.82 16.85
CA ALA A 104 1.02 -14.57 15.85
C ALA A 104 0.35 -13.59 14.88
N ILE A 105 0.50 -13.83 13.59
CA ILE A 105 0.15 -12.88 12.53
C ILE A 105 -0.94 -13.47 11.66
N THR A 106 -2.00 -12.69 11.47
CA THR A 106 -3.08 -12.95 10.52
C THR A 106 -3.28 -11.74 9.64
N MET A 107 -3.99 -11.91 8.52
CA MET A 107 -4.17 -10.85 7.55
C MET A 107 -5.57 -10.89 6.95
N VAL A 108 -6.10 -9.70 6.68
CA VAL A 108 -7.42 -9.47 6.09
C VAL A 108 -7.25 -8.54 4.90
N GLU A 109 -7.81 -8.90 3.76
CA GLU A 109 -7.99 -7.95 2.65
C GLU A 109 -9.26 -7.14 2.89
N VAL A 110 -9.12 -5.81 2.89
CA VAL A 110 -10.23 -4.87 3.08
C VAL A 110 -10.52 -4.21 1.73
N THR A 111 -11.64 -4.59 1.14
CA THR A 111 -12.08 -4.11 -0.17
C THR A 111 -12.99 -2.89 -0.05
N GLY A 112 -13.69 -2.77 1.09
CA GLY A 112 -14.55 -1.64 1.39
C GLY A 112 -15.92 -1.73 0.73
N GLN A 113 -16.44 -0.61 0.27
CA GLN A 113 -17.75 -0.54 -0.38
C GLN A 113 -17.64 -0.71 -1.91
N ALA A 114 -18.56 -1.48 -2.49
CA ALA A 114 -18.64 -1.66 -3.93
C ALA A 114 -18.89 -0.33 -4.65
N TYR A 115 -18.18 -0.12 -5.76
CA TYR A 115 -18.39 1.01 -6.70
C TYR A 115 -18.43 2.39 -6.05
N SER A 116 -17.68 2.61 -4.96
CA SER A 116 -17.66 3.91 -4.29
C SER A 116 -16.89 4.97 -5.07
N PRO A 117 -17.48 6.16 -5.31
CA PRO A 117 -16.80 7.22 -6.05
C PRO A 117 -15.71 7.87 -5.21
N THR A 118 -14.69 8.40 -5.89
CA THR A 118 -13.68 9.27 -5.29
C THR A 118 -13.71 10.63 -5.97
N LEU A 119 -13.98 11.68 -5.21
CA LEU A 119 -13.93 13.07 -5.67
C LEU A 119 -12.55 13.65 -5.39
N LEU A 120 -11.91 14.20 -6.41
CA LEU A 120 -10.70 14.99 -6.25
C LEU A 120 -11.05 16.46 -6.35
N THR A 121 -10.94 17.15 -5.22
CA THR A 121 -11.26 18.58 -5.14
C THR A 121 -10.07 19.44 -5.53
N GLY A 122 -10.34 20.73 -5.81
CA GLY A 122 -9.30 21.72 -6.13
C GLY A 122 -8.21 21.89 -5.05
N SER A 123 -8.50 21.51 -3.80
CA SER A 123 -7.57 21.57 -2.65
C SER A 123 -6.59 20.40 -2.55
N ALA A 124 -6.40 19.63 -3.64
CA ALA A 124 -5.58 18.41 -3.68
C ALA A 124 -5.97 17.36 -2.62
N THR A 125 -7.26 17.32 -2.26
CA THR A 125 -7.81 16.33 -1.32
C THR A 125 -8.67 15.32 -2.06
N ALA A 126 -8.47 14.04 -1.79
CA ALA A 126 -9.36 12.97 -2.21
C ALA A 126 -10.44 12.73 -1.16
N LEU A 127 -11.70 12.86 -1.57
CA LEU A 127 -12.86 12.58 -0.75
C LEU A 127 -13.57 11.34 -1.29
N THR A 128 -13.72 10.33 -0.45
CA THR A 128 -14.49 9.12 -0.77
C THR A 128 -15.34 8.72 0.43
N PRO A 129 -16.54 8.16 0.23
CA PRO A 129 -17.29 7.52 1.31
C PRO A 129 -16.65 6.19 1.76
N ASN A 130 -15.81 5.56 0.92
CA ASN A 130 -15.17 4.28 1.23
C ASN A 130 -13.98 4.48 2.18
N ARG A 131 -14.27 4.51 3.49
CA ARG A 131 -13.30 4.76 4.56
C ARG A 131 -13.28 3.60 5.54
N LEU A 132 -12.12 3.34 6.13
CA LEU A 132 -11.99 2.36 7.20
C LEU A 132 -12.49 2.95 8.55
N PRO A 133 -13.41 2.27 9.27
CA PRO A 133 -13.86 2.70 10.58
C PRO A 133 -12.78 2.46 11.64
N LEU A 134 -11.94 3.47 11.88
CA LEU A 134 -10.81 3.36 12.82
C LEU A 134 -11.27 3.16 14.28
N ASP A 135 -12.45 3.68 14.64
CA ASP A 135 -13.09 3.46 15.94
C ASP A 135 -13.27 1.95 16.19
N ALA A 136 -13.96 1.26 15.28
CA ALA A 136 -14.24 -0.18 15.40
C ALA A 136 -12.95 -1.02 15.47
N VAL A 137 -11.94 -0.67 14.66
CA VAL A 137 -10.66 -1.38 14.63
C VAL A 137 -9.86 -1.16 15.92
N THR A 138 -9.91 0.04 16.50
CA THR A 138 -9.08 0.40 17.66
C THR A 138 -9.68 -0.07 18.99
N GLU A 139 -11.01 -0.19 19.08
CA GLU A 139 -11.69 -0.88 20.18
C GLU A 139 -11.22 -2.33 20.31
N LEU A 140 -11.05 -3.01 19.17
CA LEU A 140 -10.61 -4.40 19.07
C LEU A 140 -9.09 -4.61 19.24
N LEU A 141 -8.30 -3.56 19.53
CA LEU A 141 -6.88 -3.73 19.91
C LEU A 141 -6.71 -4.48 21.23
N ASP A 142 -7.70 -4.37 22.12
CA ASP A 142 -7.84 -5.22 23.30
C ASP A 142 -9.02 -6.15 23.07
N GLN A 143 -8.75 -7.45 23.05
CA GLN A 143 -9.70 -8.45 22.65
C GLN A 143 -10.35 -9.08 23.88
N PRO A 144 -11.63 -9.48 23.80
CA PRO A 144 -12.29 -10.24 24.87
C PRO A 144 -11.48 -11.47 25.34
N GLY A 145 -11.53 -11.71 26.66
CA GLY A 145 -10.87 -12.86 27.29
C GLY A 145 -9.36 -12.74 27.37
N GLY A 146 -8.84 -11.56 27.73
CA GLY A 146 -7.42 -11.34 28.06
C GLY A 146 -6.45 -11.35 26.88
N ILE A 147 -6.96 -11.35 25.65
CA ILE A 147 -6.13 -11.29 24.44
C ILE A 147 -5.74 -9.84 24.16
N ARG A 148 -4.48 -9.62 23.80
CA ARG A 148 -3.94 -8.30 23.49
C ARG A 148 -3.23 -8.32 22.15
N LEU A 149 -3.65 -7.43 21.25
CA LEU A 149 -2.91 -7.21 20.01
C LEU A 149 -1.69 -6.32 20.28
N ALA A 150 -0.56 -6.67 19.66
CA ALA A 150 0.63 -5.80 19.58
C ALA A 150 0.32 -4.57 18.72
N GLY A 151 -0.54 -4.74 17.72
CA GLY A 151 -1.12 -3.69 16.92
C GLY A 151 -1.73 -4.23 15.65
N ILE A 152 -2.35 -3.31 14.91
CA ILE A 152 -2.97 -3.56 13.62
C ILE A 152 -2.29 -2.64 12.61
N ASP A 153 -1.67 -3.22 11.59
CA ASP A 153 -1.01 -2.48 10.52
C ASP A 153 -1.93 -2.46 9.29
N ILE A 154 -2.43 -1.29 8.93
CA ILE A 154 -3.22 -1.07 7.71
C ILE A 154 -2.23 -0.75 6.60
N VAL A 155 -2.10 -1.65 5.63
CA VAL A 155 -1.15 -1.58 4.53
C VAL A 155 -1.92 -1.37 3.23
N SER A 156 -1.78 -0.19 2.63
CA SER A 156 -2.32 0.08 1.29
C SER A 156 -1.20 0.00 0.26
N SER A 157 -1.27 -0.99 -0.62
CA SER A 157 -0.33 -1.24 -1.73
C SER A 157 -0.99 -0.86 -3.04
N GLY A 158 -0.29 -0.14 -3.91
CA GLY A 158 -0.86 0.23 -5.18
C GLY A 158 0.01 1.15 -6.02
N LEU A 159 -0.60 1.70 -7.04
CA LEU A 159 0.04 2.62 -7.96
C LEU A 159 -0.95 3.69 -8.43
N ARG A 160 -0.42 4.86 -8.78
CA ARG A 160 -1.19 5.97 -9.34
C ARG A 160 -1.55 5.68 -10.79
N VAL A 161 -0.52 5.39 -11.57
CA VAL A 161 -0.60 4.93 -12.96
C VAL A 161 0.42 3.82 -13.16
N ARG A 162 0.18 2.96 -14.13
CA ARG A 162 1.12 1.91 -14.50
C ARG A 162 2.45 2.51 -14.96
N ARG A 163 3.55 1.83 -14.64
CA ARG A 163 4.85 2.06 -15.28
C ARG A 163 4.80 1.73 -16.77
N GLY A 164 5.11 2.70 -17.63
CA GLY A 164 5.21 2.48 -19.07
C GLY A 164 5.48 3.76 -19.85
N THR A 165 5.61 3.62 -21.16
CA THR A 165 5.67 4.73 -22.11
C THR A 165 4.28 4.97 -22.72
N GLY A 166 4.12 6.09 -23.43
CA GLY A 166 2.84 6.44 -24.09
C GLY A 166 1.87 7.13 -23.14
N TYR A 167 0.63 6.61 -23.06
CA TYR A 167 -0.46 7.27 -22.37
C TYR A 167 -0.35 7.34 -20.81
N PRO A 168 0.16 6.33 -20.07
CA PRO A 168 0.15 6.38 -18.60
C PRO A 168 0.86 7.60 -17.97
N PRO A 169 2.07 8.00 -18.40
CA PRO A 169 2.71 9.23 -17.91
C PRO A 169 1.93 10.51 -18.24
N LEU A 170 1.29 10.55 -19.42
CA LEU A 170 0.41 11.66 -19.81
C LEU A 170 -0.79 11.74 -18.86
N TYR A 171 -1.45 10.61 -18.62
CA TYR A 171 -2.61 10.54 -17.72
C TYR A 171 -2.25 10.99 -16.29
N SER A 172 -1.09 10.58 -15.76
CA SER A 172 -0.61 11.09 -14.47
C SER A 172 -0.40 12.61 -14.47
N THR A 173 -0.03 13.20 -15.60
CA THR A 173 0.13 14.65 -15.74
C THR A 173 -1.23 15.36 -15.78
N LEU A 174 -2.25 14.77 -16.41
CA LEU A 174 -3.61 15.30 -16.44
C LEU A 174 -4.25 15.35 -15.05
N LEU A 175 -3.96 14.36 -14.20
CA LEU A 175 -4.40 14.35 -12.81
C LEU A 175 -3.62 15.35 -11.92
N ALA A 176 -2.54 15.95 -12.44
CA ALA A 176 -1.66 16.90 -11.75
C ALA A 176 -1.21 16.35 -10.37
N ASP A 177 -1.23 17.20 -9.33
CA ASP A 177 -0.81 16.84 -7.97
C ASP A 177 -1.96 16.31 -7.09
N ARG A 178 -3.11 15.96 -7.70
CA ARG A 178 -4.26 15.44 -6.96
C ARG A 178 -4.04 13.98 -6.57
N PRO A 179 -4.29 13.56 -5.32
CA PRO A 179 -4.03 12.21 -4.87
C PRO A 179 -5.03 11.22 -5.46
N ALA A 180 -4.58 10.40 -6.40
CA ALA A 180 -5.41 9.46 -7.13
C ALA A 180 -4.71 8.12 -7.16
N ALA A 181 -5.27 7.13 -6.48
CA ALA A 181 -4.73 5.78 -6.47
C ALA A 181 -5.45 4.97 -7.54
N GLY A 182 -4.89 4.91 -8.75
CA GLY A 182 -5.49 4.19 -9.86
C GLY A 182 -5.69 2.71 -9.55
N GLN A 183 -4.72 2.08 -8.87
CA GLN A 183 -4.89 0.78 -8.23
C GLN A 183 -4.49 0.92 -6.77
N ARG A 184 -5.31 0.39 -5.87
CA ARG A 184 -5.00 0.32 -4.44
C ARG A 184 -5.71 -0.87 -3.81
N ARG A 185 -4.92 -1.78 -3.28
CA ARG A 185 -5.37 -2.85 -2.39
C ARG A 185 -5.03 -2.48 -0.97
N THR A 186 -5.97 -2.69 -0.06
CA THR A 186 -5.77 -2.39 1.35
C THR A 186 -5.84 -3.69 2.13
N TYR A 187 -4.79 -3.97 2.87
CA TYR A 187 -4.70 -5.10 3.76
C TYR A 187 -4.62 -4.64 5.20
N MET A 188 -5.05 -5.49 6.11
CA MET A 188 -4.92 -5.30 7.55
C MET A 188 -4.14 -6.47 8.12
N ILE A 189 -2.94 -6.19 8.62
CA ILE A 189 -2.10 -7.18 9.29
C ILE A 189 -2.36 -7.09 10.80
N ILE A 190 -2.88 -8.17 11.35
CA ILE A 190 -3.28 -8.27 12.75
C ILE A 190 -2.20 -9.04 13.49
N ARG A 191 -1.65 -8.42 14.55
CA ARG A 191 -0.54 -8.99 15.30
C ARG A 191 -0.96 -9.25 16.73
N LEU A 192 -1.11 -10.53 17.07
CA LEU A 192 -1.40 -11.00 18.41
C LEU A 192 -0.11 -11.06 19.23
N ASP A 193 -0.03 -10.34 20.35
CA ASP A 193 1.11 -10.42 21.27
C ASP A 193 0.93 -11.62 22.20
N ILE A 194 1.66 -12.71 21.93
CA ILE A 194 1.59 -13.97 22.68
C ILE A 194 2.02 -13.74 24.14
N ALA A 195 3.12 -13.03 24.36
CA ALA A 195 3.68 -12.80 25.70
C ALA A 195 2.74 -12.00 26.60
N LYS A 196 2.05 -10.99 26.05
CA LYS A 196 1.07 -10.20 26.79
C LYS A 196 -0.34 -10.79 26.82
N SER A 197 -0.58 -11.88 26.08
CA SER A 197 -1.88 -12.57 26.00
C SER A 197 -1.91 -13.91 26.74
N VAL A 198 -0.84 -14.28 27.45
CA VAL A 198 -0.73 -15.59 28.14
C VAL A 198 -1.97 -15.90 28.98
N ALA A 199 -2.42 -14.95 29.81
CA ALA A 199 -3.60 -15.14 30.67
C ALA A 199 -4.88 -15.48 29.89
N GLY A 200 -5.02 -14.94 28.67
CA GLY A 200 -6.14 -15.27 27.78
C GLY A 200 -5.92 -16.56 26.99
N LEU A 201 -4.68 -16.89 26.65
CA LEU A 201 -4.33 -18.06 25.85
C LEU A 201 -4.50 -19.37 26.62
N VAL A 202 -4.37 -19.37 27.94
CA VAL A 202 -4.56 -20.56 28.81
C VAL A 202 -5.92 -21.24 28.57
N TYR A 203 -6.96 -20.47 28.25
CA TYR A 203 -8.32 -20.99 28.04
C TYR A 203 -8.59 -21.40 26.58
N ARG A 204 -7.57 -21.45 25.71
CA ARG A 204 -7.71 -21.68 24.27
C ARG A 204 -6.84 -22.84 23.81
N SER A 205 -7.32 -23.57 22.80
CA SER A 205 -6.66 -24.77 22.29
C SER A 205 -5.30 -24.48 21.67
N THR A 206 -5.20 -23.45 20.82
CA THR A 206 -3.97 -23.04 20.17
C THR A 206 -3.85 -21.53 20.06
N VAL A 207 -2.62 -21.01 20.00
CA VAL A 207 -2.35 -19.58 19.72
C VAL A 207 -2.94 -19.18 18.37
N GLY A 208 -2.87 -20.07 17.38
CA GLY A 208 -3.41 -19.80 16.07
C GLY A 208 -4.93 -19.70 16.05
N ALA A 209 -5.65 -20.57 16.78
CA ALA A 209 -7.09 -20.44 16.95
C ALA A 209 -7.48 -19.13 17.67
N ALA A 210 -6.66 -18.68 18.63
CA ALA A 210 -6.85 -17.39 19.28
C ALA A 210 -6.68 -16.20 18.31
N ALA A 211 -5.68 -16.27 17.41
CA ALA A 211 -5.45 -15.26 16.38
C ALA A 211 -6.57 -15.26 15.32
N ALA A 212 -7.03 -16.44 14.88
CA ALA A 212 -8.17 -16.60 13.99
C ALA A 212 -9.44 -15.98 14.59
N ALA A 213 -9.75 -16.31 15.86
CA ALA A 213 -10.91 -15.75 16.57
C ALA A 213 -10.86 -14.23 16.73
N ALA A 214 -9.67 -13.67 16.98
CA ALA A 214 -9.50 -12.21 17.04
C ALA A 214 -9.70 -11.56 15.66
N THR A 215 -9.26 -12.24 14.61
CA THR A 215 -9.40 -11.79 13.21
C THR A 215 -10.85 -11.82 12.77
N GLU A 216 -11.57 -12.91 13.05
CA GLU A 216 -13.00 -13.03 12.78
C GLU A 216 -13.81 -11.89 13.41
N ARG A 217 -13.52 -11.55 14.68
CA ARG A 217 -14.19 -10.42 15.35
C ARG A 217 -13.95 -9.09 14.64
N ILE A 218 -12.73 -8.86 14.14
CA ILE A 218 -12.40 -7.65 13.38
C ILE A 218 -13.16 -7.64 12.05
N VAL A 219 -13.17 -8.76 11.32
CA VAL A 219 -13.91 -8.89 10.05
C VAL A 219 -15.40 -8.64 10.28
N ASN A 220 -16.01 -9.27 11.28
CA ASN A 220 -17.42 -9.09 11.62
C ASN A 220 -17.73 -7.63 12.01
N ALA A 221 -16.85 -6.96 12.76
CA ALA A 221 -17.02 -5.55 13.09
C ALA A 221 -16.95 -4.64 11.86
N LEU A 222 -16.07 -4.94 10.89
CA LEU A 222 -16.01 -4.21 9.61
C LEU A 222 -17.28 -4.44 8.78
N LEU A 223 -17.74 -5.69 8.67
CA LEU A 223 -18.97 -6.05 7.95
C LEU A 223 -20.21 -5.37 8.55
N GLN A 224 -20.32 -5.30 9.88
CA GLN A 224 -21.40 -4.58 10.57
C GLN A 224 -21.41 -3.07 10.28
N ARG A 225 -20.25 -2.50 9.91
CA ARG A 225 -20.12 -1.09 9.49
C ARG A 225 -20.23 -0.92 7.96
N GLY A 226 -20.61 -1.97 7.23
CA GLY A 226 -20.78 -1.93 5.78
C GLY A 226 -19.45 -1.90 5.00
N VAL A 227 -18.35 -2.34 5.61
CA VAL A 227 -17.04 -2.46 4.97
C VAL A 227 -16.77 -3.93 4.70
N ARG A 228 -16.68 -4.30 3.41
CA ARG A 228 -16.34 -5.67 3.00
C ARG A 228 -14.87 -5.96 3.34
N ALA A 229 -14.66 -7.12 3.96
CA ALA A 229 -13.35 -7.57 4.41
C ALA A 229 -13.31 -9.10 4.40
N ASN A 230 -12.25 -9.67 3.85
CA ASN A 230 -12.07 -11.12 3.71
C ASN A 230 -10.77 -11.55 4.38
N ALA A 231 -10.84 -12.58 5.23
CA ALA A 231 -9.65 -13.15 5.84
C ALA A 231 -8.84 -13.91 4.78
N LEU A 232 -7.53 -13.74 4.79
CA LEU A 232 -6.65 -14.42 3.85
C LEU A 232 -6.32 -15.83 4.34
N THR A 233 -6.31 -16.78 3.41
CA THR A 233 -5.77 -18.13 3.61
C THR A 233 -4.24 -18.11 3.73
N ALA A 234 -3.62 -19.22 4.13
CA ALA A 234 -2.17 -19.35 4.25
C ALA A 234 -1.46 -19.04 2.92
N LYS A 235 -1.98 -19.60 1.82
CA LYS A 235 -1.46 -19.36 0.47
C LYS A 235 -1.55 -17.88 0.06
N GLU A 236 -2.66 -17.22 0.36
CA GLU A 236 -2.82 -15.79 0.09
C GLU A 236 -1.94 -14.93 1.00
N LEU A 237 -1.74 -15.35 2.25
CA LEU A 237 -0.83 -14.71 3.20
C LEU A 237 0.64 -14.80 2.72
N ASP A 238 1.03 -15.89 2.08
CA ASP A 238 2.34 -16.06 1.42
C ASP A 238 2.47 -15.22 0.14
N ALA A 239 1.42 -15.17 -0.68
CA ALA A 239 1.39 -14.28 -1.84
C ALA A 239 1.52 -12.79 -1.44
N ALA A 240 0.80 -12.39 -0.39
CA ALA A 240 0.88 -11.05 0.19
C ALA A 240 2.25 -10.78 0.84
N LEU A 241 2.90 -11.79 1.42
CA LEU A 241 4.28 -11.69 1.90
C LEU A 241 5.25 -11.38 0.74
N ALA A 242 5.14 -12.08 -0.38
CA ALA A 242 5.98 -11.85 -1.55
C ALA A 242 5.79 -10.42 -2.11
N GLU A 243 4.54 -9.99 -2.27
CA GLU A 243 4.20 -8.64 -2.77
C GLU A 243 4.71 -7.54 -1.82
N LEU A 244 4.33 -7.62 -0.55
CA LEU A 244 4.57 -6.54 0.41
C LEU A 244 6.01 -6.53 0.93
N SER A 245 6.75 -7.63 0.88
CA SER A 245 8.19 -7.62 1.22
C SER A 245 9.06 -7.04 0.10
N GLY A 246 8.56 -6.94 -1.13
CA GLY A 246 9.35 -6.48 -2.27
C GLY A 246 10.54 -7.40 -2.58
N GLY A 247 10.39 -8.70 -2.33
CA GLY A 247 11.43 -9.71 -2.54
C GLY A 247 12.50 -9.79 -1.45
N LEU A 248 12.36 -9.06 -0.34
CA LEU A 248 13.31 -9.08 0.79
C LEU A 248 13.11 -10.26 1.75
N ALA A 249 11.93 -10.88 1.71
CA ALA A 249 11.59 -12.05 2.50
C ALA A 249 11.39 -13.24 1.58
N GLU A 250 11.92 -14.39 1.98
CA GLU A 250 11.70 -15.64 1.29
C GLU A 250 10.43 -16.27 1.84
N VAL A 251 9.50 -16.57 0.93
CA VAL A 251 8.33 -17.39 1.25
C VAL A 251 8.86 -18.82 1.47
N PRO A 252 8.51 -19.48 2.58
CA PRO A 252 8.88 -20.87 2.79
C PRO A 252 8.38 -21.73 1.63
N ASP A 253 9.24 -22.58 1.07
CA ASP A 253 8.78 -23.54 0.06
C ASP A 253 7.70 -24.43 0.71
N ASP A 254 6.55 -24.55 0.04
CA ASP A 254 5.65 -25.68 0.28
C ASP A 254 6.51 -26.95 0.16
N ALA A 255 6.36 -27.90 1.09
CA ALA A 255 7.11 -29.17 1.07
C ALA A 255 7.16 -29.73 -0.37
N PRO A 256 8.30 -30.30 -0.81
CA PRO A 256 8.43 -30.76 -2.18
C PRO A 256 7.30 -31.73 -2.47
N VAL A 257 6.40 -31.34 -3.37
CA VAL A 257 5.57 -32.30 -4.08
C VAL A 257 6.55 -33.05 -4.95
N ASP A 258 6.98 -34.24 -4.50
CA ASP A 258 7.95 -35.12 -5.16
C ASP A 258 7.52 -35.60 -6.57
N ASP A 259 6.39 -35.09 -7.11
CA ASP A 259 5.79 -35.46 -8.38
C ASP A 259 5.80 -34.34 -9.44
N VAL A 260 6.73 -33.37 -9.39
CA VAL A 260 6.94 -32.47 -10.54
C VAL A 260 7.89 -33.14 -11.53
N PRO A 261 7.45 -33.48 -12.76
CA PRO A 261 8.31 -34.13 -13.74
C PRO A 261 9.57 -33.29 -14.00
N ALA A 262 10.73 -33.96 -13.98
CA ALA A 262 12.04 -33.38 -14.26
C ALA A 262 12.08 -32.86 -15.71
N GLY A 263 11.69 -31.60 -15.91
CA GLY A 263 11.62 -30.99 -17.24
C GLY A 263 10.97 -29.61 -17.30
N ILE A 264 10.25 -29.17 -16.26
CA ILE A 264 9.73 -27.80 -16.24
C ILE A 264 10.89 -26.83 -15.97
N PRO A 265 11.18 -25.85 -16.85
CA PRO A 265 12.21 -24.86 -16.58
C PRO A 265 11.87 -24.14 -15.28
N ARG A 266 12.73 -24.30 -14.26
CA ARG A 266 12.65 -23.55 -13.02
C ARG A 266 12.65 -22.07 -13.38
N THR A 267 11.57 -21.37 -13.03
CA THR A 267 11.52 -19.90 -13.15
C THR A 267 12.79 -19.33 -12.49
N PRO A 268 13.55 -18.47 -13.19
CA PRO A 268 14.80 -17.95 -12.63
C PRO A 268 14.51 -17.27 -11.29
N LYS A 269 15.20 -17.70 -10.23
CA LYS A 269 15.10 -17.07 -8.91
C LYS A 269 15.38 -15.57 -9.09
N PRO A 270 14.46 -14.66 -8.71
CA PRO A 270 14.67 -13.23 -8.86
C PRO A 270 16.00 -12.82 -8.22
N LEU A 271 16.74 -11.91 -8.86
CA LEU A 271 17.97 -11.40 -8.27
C LEU A 271 17.68 -10.82 -6.88
N ALA A 272 18.34 -11.37 -5.86
CA ALA A 272 18.08 -10.97 -4.49
C ALA A 272 18.30 -9.46 -4.33
N PRO A 273 17.33 -8.71 -3.78
CA PRO A 273 17.45 -7.27 -3.63
C PRO A 273 18.65 -6.91 -2.74
N THR A 274 19.43 -5.92 -3.18
CA THR A 274 20.64 -5.51 -2.46
C THR A 274 20.34 -4.26 -1.62
N GLU A 275 20.41 -4.40 -0.29
CA GLU A 275 20.20 -3.26 0.61
C GLU A 275 21.40 -2.31 0.59
N SER A 276 21.21 -1.10 0.09
CA SER A 276 22.12 0.02 0.21
C SER A 276 21.86 0.79 1.53
N TRP A 277 22.69 1.78 1.85
CA TRP A 277 22.49 2.57 3.07
C TRP A 277 21.23 3.46 3.00
N LYS A 278 20.86 3.93 1.80
CA LYS A 278 19.77 4.91 1.61
C LYS A 278 18.56 4.30 0.91
N SER A 279 18.74 3.24 0.14
CA SER A 279 17.73 2.58 -0.69
C SER A 279 17.98 1.07 -0.73
N ILE A 280 17.06 0.32 -1.31
CA ILE A 280 17.24 -1.09 -1.69
C ILE A 280 17.18 -1.16 -3.22
N GLU A 281 18.20 -1.73 -3.83
CA GLU A 281 18.19 -2.06 -5.25
C GLU A 281 17.30 -3.28 -5.45
N ALA A 282 16.13 -3.08 -6.07
CA ALA A 282 15.16 -4.11 -6.36
C ALA A 282 15.02 -4.25 -7.88
N HIS A 283 14.54 -5.40 -8.36
CA HIS A 283 14.31 -5.58 -9.79
C HIS A 283 12.80 -5.60 -10.06
N PRO A 284 12.23 -4.58 -10.73
CA PRO A 284 12.86 -3.39 -11.31
C PRO A 284 12.80 -2.14 -10.40
N GLY A 285 13.91 -1.42 -10.27
CA GLY A 285 13.98 -0.08 -9.67
C GLY A 285 14.68 0.00 -8.29
N TYR A 286 14.28 0.99 -7.50
CA TYR A 286 14.82 1.25 -6.17
C TYR A 286 13.68 1.39 -5.17
N LEU A 287 13.68 0.54 -4.14
CA LEU A 287 12.75 0.64 -3.03
C LEU A 287 13.33 1.57 -1.97
N THR A 288 12.58 2.60 -1.58
CA THR A 288 12.97 3.50 -0.49
C THR A 288 11.82 3.71 0.48
N SER A 289 12.09 3.46 1.75
CA SER A 289 11.16 3.65 2.85
C SER A 289 11.43 4.97 3.58
N TYR A 290 10.35 5.66 3.89
CA TYR A 290 10.31 6.93 4.62
C TYR A 290 9.29 6.84 5.76
N TYR A 291 9.49 7.65 6.80
CA TYR A 291 8.54 7.76 7.91
C TYR A 291 7.97 9.18 8.02
N PHE A 292 6.78 9.27 8.60
CA PHE A 292 6.12 10.54 8.89
C PHE A 292 6.52 11.07 10.26
N SER A 293 6.72 12.39 10.37
CA SER A 293 6.77 13.03 11.70
C SER A 293 5.39 12.89 12.36
N PRO A 294 5.30 12.81 13.71
CA PRO A 294 4.00 12.64 14.39
C PRO A 294 2.95 13.68 13.98
N GLU A 295 3.35 14.95 13.82
CA GLU A 295 2.48 16.04 13.38
C GLU A 295 2.06 15.95 11.90
N ASP A 296 2.83 15.26 11.07
CA ASP A 296 2.57 15.08 9.64
C ASP A 296 1.69 13.84 9.38
N ILE A 297 1.21 13.13 10.41
CA ILE A 297 0.28 12.00 10.26
C ILE A 297 -1.15 12.55 10.25
N THR A 298 -1.63 12.96 9.08
CA THR A 298 -2.98 13.51 8.87
C THR A 298 -3.63 12.88 7.63
N THR A 299 -4.96 12.95 7.52
CA THR A 299 -5.67 12.47 6.33
C THR A 299 -5.09 13.05 5.03
N ASN A 300 -4.82 14.36 5.00
CA ASN A 300 -4.35 15.03 3.78
C ASN A 300 -2.93 14.59 3.40
N THR A 301 -1.99 14.60 4.35
CA THR A 301 -0.60 14.20 4.08
C THR A 301 -0.47 12.73 3.68
N LEU A 302 -1.30 11.85 4.26
CA LEU A 302 -1.34 10.44 3.87
C LEU A 302 -1.95 10.28 2.47
N ASN A 303 -3.03 11.00 2.16
CA ASN A 303 -3.62 10.97 0.83
C ASN A 303 -2.65 11.48 -0.23
N GLN A 304 -1.88 12.53 0.06
CA GLN A 304 -0.91 13.11 -0.87
C GLN A 304 0.15 12.11 -1.37
N MET A 305 0.38 10.98 -0.67
CA MET A 305 1.27 9.93 -1.15
C MET A 305 0.79 9.30 -2.46
N TRP A 306 -0.52 9.32 -2.71
CA TRP A 306 -1.12 8.83 -3.95
C TRP A 306 -1.03 9.86 -5.11
N ALA A 307 -0.44 11.03 -4.87
CA ALA A 307 -0.06 11.98 -5.91
C ALA A 307 1.38 11.78 -6.42
N LEU A 308 2.18 10.96 -5.73
CA LEU A 308 3.57 10.70 -6.10
C LEU A 308 3.65 10.04 -7.48
N ARG A 309 4.62 10.49 -8.28
CA ARG A 309 4.93 9.93 -9.60
C ARG A 309 5.95 8.79 -9.48
N SER A 310 5.63 7.84 -8.61
CA SER A 310 6.42 6.61 -8.37
C SER A 310 5.75 5.42 -9.05
N ASP A 311 6.52 4.39 -9.38
CA ASP A 311 6.01 3.19 -10.05
C ASP A 311 5.04 2.40 -9.15
N ALA A 312 5.30 2.42 -7.84
CA ALA A 312 4.42 1.84 -6.82
C ALA A 312 4.59 2.56 -5.47
N VAL A 313 3.52 2.57 -4.68
CA VAL A 313 3.49 3.14 -3.33
C VAL A 313 2.86 2.11 -2.39
N VAL A 314 3.55 1.83 -1.29
CA VAL A 314 3.04 1.02 -0.18
C VAL A 314 3.03 1.88 1.07
N GLN A 315 1.84 2.21 1.54
CA GLN A 315 1.61 3.02 2.73
C GLN A 315 1.17 2.12 3.89
N THR A 316 1.87 2.21 5.02
CA THR A 316 1.61 1.41 6.22
C THR A 316 1.26 2.31 7.38
N ILE A 317 0.05 2.17 7.92
CA ILE A 317 -0.46 2.89 9.07
C ILE A 317 -0.59 1.89 10.21
N SER A 318 0.26 2.00 11.23
CA SER A 318 0.24 1.13 12.40
C SER A 318 -0.60 1.76 13.51
N LEU A 319 -1.62 1.04 13.96
CA LEU A 319 -2.43 1.34 15.13
C LEU A 319 -2.01 0.43 16.29
N PHE A 320 -1.76 1.00 17.47
CA PHE A 320 -1.37 0.22 18.65
C PHE A 320 -1.71 0.96 19.93
N LYS A 321 -1.86 0.24 21.04
CA LYS A 321 -2.07 0.83 22.36
C LYS A 321 -0.77 0.87 23.15
N LYS A 322 -0.41 2.03 23.68
CA LYS A 322 0.66 2.15 24.69
C LYS A 322 0.02 1.93 26.04
N ARG A 323 0.12 0.70 26.54
CA ARG A 323 -0.49 0.28 27.81
C ARG A 323 0.43 0.71 28.96
N SER A 324 0.16 1.88 29.53
CA SER A 324 0.73 2.37 30.79
C SER A 324 -0.29 2.12 31.92
N PRO A 325 0.12 1.94 33.19
CA PRO A 325 -0.82 1.80 34.32
C PRO A 325 -1.86 2.92 34.41
N THR A 326 -1.55 4.10 33.87
CA THR A 326 -2.37 5.31 33.92
C THR A 326 -2.99 5.69 32.57
N ASP A 327 -2.59 5.05 31.47
CA ASP A 327 -3.01 5.46 30.12
C ASP A 327 -3.09 4.25 29.17
N GLY A 328 -4.26 4.07 28.56
CA GLY A 328 -4.56 3.03 27.57
C GLY A 328 -4.79 3.59 26.16
N ARG A 329 -4.35 4.83 25.90
CA ARG A 329 -4.57 5.52 24.62
C ARG A 329 -4.04 4.74 23.42
N THR A 330 -4.77 4.89 22.31
CA THR A 330 -4.38 4.41 21.00
C THR A 330 -3.44 5.40 20.33
N TRP A 331 -2.37 4.88 19.74
CA TRP A 331 -1.36 5.62 19.01
C TRP A 331 -1.34 5.19 17.55
N VAL A 332 -0.95 6.12 16.70
CA VAL A 332 -0.77 5.91 15.26
C VAL A 332 0.65 6.30 14.84
N SER A 333 1.26 5.44 14.03
CA SER A 333 2.50 5.73 13.30
C SER A 333 2.31 5.41 11.82
N ALA A 334 2.97 6.14 10.93
CA ALA A 334 2.88 5.91 9.50
C ALA A 334 4.26 5.78 8.83
N LEU A 335 4.32 4.91 7.83
CA LEU A 335 5.47 4.65 6.98
C LEU A 335 4.99 4.59 5.52
N VAL A 336 5.84 5.04 4.59
CA VAL A 336 5.61 4.86 3.16
C VAL A 336 6.85 4.29 2.51
N ARG A 337 6.64 3.30 1.65
CA ARG A 337 7.65 2.77 0.75
C ARG A 337 7.27 3.15 -0.68
N VAL A 338 8.19 3.74 -1.40
CA VAL A 338 8.04 4.04 -2.82
C VAL A 338 8.97 3.15 -3.64
N ASN A 339 8.53 2.77 -4.83
CA ASN A 339 9.37 2.17 -5.85
C ASN A 339 9.60 3.19 -6.96
N ASP A 340 10.86 3.61 -7.13
CA ASP A 340 11.24 4.58 -8.15
C ASP A 340 12.21 3.93 -9.16
N PRO A 341 12.18 4.33 -10.44
CA PRO A 341 13.08 3.78 -11.46
C PRO A 341 14.55 4.17 -11.23
N GLN A 342 14.81 5.23 -10.44
CA GLN A 342 16.15 5.71 -10.11
C GLN A 342 16.31 5.90 -8.60
N ALA A 343 17.55 5.77 -8.12
CA ALA A 343 17.85 5.97 -6.71
C ALA A 343 17.51 7.41 -6.26
N PRO A 344 16.67 7.59 -5.23
CA PRO A 344 16.26 8.93 -4.82
C PRO A 344 17.43 9.68 -4.17
N THR A 345 17.65 10.92 -4.63
CA THR A 345 18.66 11.82 -4.03
C THR A 345 18.10 12.61 -2.85
N ARG A 346 16.78 12.85 -2.84
CA ARG A 346 16.04 13.59 -1.80
C ARG A 346 14.68 12.92 -1.55
N PRO A 347 14.06 13.12 -0.37
CA PRO A 347 12.69 12.68 -0.13
C PRO A 347 11.71 13.32 -1.14
N PRO A 348 10.68 12.60 -1.60
CA PRO A 348 9.70 13.13 -2.56
C PRO A 348 8.90 14.32 -2.04
N THR A 349 8.67 14.40 -0.74
CA THR A 349 7.93 15.50 -0.09
C THR A 349 8.58 15.91 1.22
N LEU A 350 8.22 17.10 1.71
CA LEU A 350 8.70 17.64 2.98
C LEU A 350 8.10 16.97 4.23
N TYR A 351 7.08 16.12 4.06
CA TYR A 351 6.46 15.35 5.14
C TYR A 351 7.20 14.03 5.42
N LEU A 352 8.04 13.60 4.47
CA LEU A 352 8.74 12.33 4.49
C LEU A 352 10.16 12.49 5.00
N ASN A 353 10.50 11.72 6.03
CA ASN A 353 11.85 11.67 6.58
C ASN A 353 12.55 10.37 6.17
N PRO A 354 13.84 10.42 5.76
CA PRO A 354 14.56 9.24 5.30
C PRO A 354 14.95 8.30 6.45
N LEU A 355 15.13 7.01 6.13
CA LEU A 355 15.54 5.96 7.08
C LEU A 355 16.91 5.33 6.73
N PRO A 356 18.01 6.11 6.75
CA PRO A 356 19.33 5.57 6.43
C PRO A 356 19.72 4.42 7.37
N GLY A 357 20.17 3.30 6.80
CA GLY A 357 20.61 2.08 7.49
C GLY A 357 19.50 1.16 8.01
N TYR A 358 18.24 1.50 7.74
CA TYR A 358 17.05 0.77 8.19
C TYR A 358 16.09 0.44 7.03
N GLN A 359 16.55 0.54 5.78
CA GLN A 359 15.68 0.36 4.61
C GLN A 359 15.10 -1.06 4.54
N GLY A 360 15.88 -2.10 4.81
CA GLY A 360 15.42 -3.49 4.85
C GLY A 360 14.31 -3.72 5.90
N PRO A 361 14.58 -3.47 7.20
CA PRO A 361 13.56 -3.61 8.24
C PRO A 361 12.33 -2.71 8.06
N ALA A 362 12.50 -1.52 7.49
CA ALA A 362 11.39 -0.61 7.18
C ALA A 362 10.53 -1.15 6.04
N ALA A 363 11.14 -1.69 4.98
CA ALA A 363 10.44 -2.26 3.85
C ALA A 363 9.66 -3.53 4.20
N THR A 364 10.21 -4.38 5.08
CA THR A 364 9.53 -5.61 5.54
C THR A 364 8.46 -5.35 6.61
N ARG A 365 8.40 -4.15 7.20
CA ARG A 365 7.33 -3.78 8.15
C ARG A 365 5.95 -3.78 7.51
N SER A 366 5.86 -3.50 6.21
CA SER A 366 4.62 -3.57 5.44
C SER A 366 4.20 -5.00 5.13
N ALA A 367 5.02 -6.00 5.43
CA ALA A 367 4.73 -7.42 5.15
C ALA A 367 4.21 -8.14 6.41
N PRO A 368 3.51 -9.29 6.27
CA PRO A 368 3.04 -10.13 7.38
C PRO A 368 4.19 -10.89 8.08
N LEU A 369 5.17 -10.14 8.58
CA LEU A 369 6.34 -10.59 9.35
C LEU A 369 6.38 -9.91 10.72
N PRO A 370 7.03 -10.50 11.74
CA PRO A 370 7.13 -9.87 13.06
C PRO A 370 7.72 -8.47 13.03
N ARG A 371 7.30 -7.63 13.97
CA ARG A 371 7.83 -6.26 14.08
C ARG A 371 9.28 -6.25 14.55
N ARG A 372 10.22 -6.14 13.61
CA ARG A 372 11.68 -6.02 13.88
C ARG A 372 12.17 -4.57 14.04
N PHE A 373 11.27 -3.61 13.96
CA PHE A 373 11.60 -2.19 13.90
C PHE A 373 10.53 -1.33 14.58
N ASP A 374 10.66 -1.10 15.90
CA ASP A 374 9.58 -0.50 16.72
C ASP A 374 9.76 1.00 17.01
N ALA A 375 10.90 1.58 16.64
CA ALA A 375 11.23 2.98 16.95
C ALA A 375 10.64 3.98 15.92
N MET A 376 9.36 3.83 15.57
CA MET A 376 8.66 4.80 14.73
C MET A 376 8.05 5.93 15.55
N PRO A 377 8.24 7.20 15.16
CA PRO A 377 7.49 8.30 15.73
C PRO A 377 5.99 8.04 15.58
N ALA A 378 5.27 8.28 16.65
CA ALA A 378 3.83 8.08 16.72
C ALA A 378 3.19 9.27 17.43
N ARG A 379 1.91 9.51 17.14
CA ARG A 379 1.06 10.45 17.89
C ARG A 379 -0.15 9.71 18.48
N PRO A 380 -0.78 10.24 19.53
CA PRO A 380 -2.12 9.79 19.92
C PRO A 380 -3.09 9.92 18.74
N LEU A 381 -3.98 8.94 18.57
CA LEU A 381 -4.93 8.91 17.45
C LEU A 381 -5.95 10.06 17.55
N ASP A 382 -6.41 10.34 18.75
CA ASP A 382 -7.37 11.39 19.13
C ASP A 382 -6.82 12.82 18.95
N ALA A 383 -5.49 12.99 18.83
CA ALA A 383 -4.87 14.31 18.70
C ALA A 383 -5.25 15.06 17.41
N ALA A 384 -5.62 14.35 16.34
CA ALA A 384 -6.06 14.94 15.07
C ALA A 384 -6.88 13.93 14.25
N PRO A 385 -7.93 14.38 13.53
CA PRO A 385 -8.77 13.49 12.74
C PRO A 385 -7.94 12.75 11.69
N LEU A 386 -8.24 11.46 11.54
CA LEU A 386 -7.55 10.57 10.63
C LEU A 386 -8.59 9.71 9.92
N GLU A 387 -8.61 9.82 8.61
CA GLU A 387 -9.45 9.00 7.74
C GLU A 387 -8.55 8.22 6.80
N VAL A 388 -8.84 6.94 6.64
CA VAL A 388 -8.06 6.04 5.78
C VAL A 388 -8.98 5.55 4.68
N PRO A 389 -8.85 6.08 3.45
CA PRO A 389 -9.56 5.59 2.29
C PRO A 389 -9.19 4.14 1.98
N VAL A 390 -10.19 3.34 1.60
CA VAL A 390 -10.04 1.93 1.24
C VAL A 390 -10.31 1.75 -0.25
N GLY A 391 -9.66 0.77 -0.88
CA GLY A 391 -9.90 0.40 -2.26
C GLY A 391 -9.38 1.43 -3.28
N SER A 392 -9.54 1.12 -4.55
CA SER A 392 -9.04 1.95 -5.64
C SER A 392 -9.83 3.24 -5.83
N SER A 393 -9.16 4.34 -6.20
CA SER A 393 -9.84 5.52 -6.77
C SER A 393 -10.32 5.25 -8.20
N GLY A 394 -9.66 4.35 -8.92
CA GLY A 394 -10.01 3.97 -10.29
C GLY A 394 -9.62 5.02 -11.33
N VAL A 395 -10.51 5.24 -12.29
CA VAL A 395 -10.27 6.09 -13.47
C VAL A 395 -11.14 7.33 -13.45
N LEU A 396 -10.67 8.39 -14.10
CA LEU A 396 -11.42 9.64 -14.27
C LEU A 396 -12.62 9.42 -15.18
N ILE A 397 -13.81 9.57 -14.62
CA ILE A 397 -15.09 9.40 -15.31
C ILE A 397 -15.58 10.73 -15.89
N GLY A 398 -15.40 11.82 -15.16
CA GLY A 398 -15.85 13.15 -15.56
C GLY A 398 -15.63 14.20 -14.47
N THR A 399 -16.23 15.36 -14.66
CA THR A 399 -16.26 16.42 -13.65
C THR A 399 -17.67 16.64 -13.13
N THR A 400 -17.78 16.89 -11.83
CA THR A 400 -19.05 17.27 -11.21
C THR A 400 -19.42 18.70 -11.59
N GLN A 401 -20.65 19.12 -11.28
CA GLN A 401 -21.09 20.51 -11.48
C GLN A 401 -20.23 21.54 -10.73
N ARG A 402 -19.54 21.13 -9.65
CA ARG A 402 -18.64 21.99 -8.87
C ARG A 402 -17.23 22.08 -9.47
N GLY A 403 -16.96 21.35 -10.55
CA GLY A 403 -15.64 21.26 -11.17
C GLY A 403 -14.69 20.23 -10.53
N ASP A 404 -15.15 19.50 -9.51
CA ASP A 404 -14.37 18.42 -8.89
C ASP A 404 -14.28 17.22 -9.84
N LEU A 405 -13.13 16.55 -9.87
CA LEU A 405 -12.93 15.36 -10.71
C LEU A 405 -13.56 14.14 -10.02
N LEU A 406 -14.43 13.42 -10.72
CA LEU A 406 -15.03 12.18 -10.24
C LEU A 406 -14.27 10.98 -10.81
N LEU A 407 -13.68 10.18 -9.92
CA LEU A 407 -13.04 8.91 -10.25
C LEU A 407 -13.87 7.74 -9.74
N LEU A 408 -13.85 6.64 -10.48
CA LEU A 408 -14.56 5.40 -10.15
C LEU A 408 -13.74 4.18 -10.59
N SER A 409 -13.69 3.15 -9.75
CA SER A 409 -13.12 1.85 -10.13
C SER A 409 -14.08 1.11 -11.04
N LEU A 410 -13.58 0.62 -12.18
CA LEU A 410 -14.38 -0.22 -13.09
C LEU A 410 -14.34 -1.70 -12.69
N THR A 411 -13.42 -2.07 -11.79
CA THR A 411 -13.23 -3.43 -11.31
C THR A 411 -13.50 -3.50 -9.81
N ASP A 412 -14.02 -4.64 -9.35
CA ASP A 412 -14.20 -4.97 -7.94
C ASP A 412 -13.45 -6.27 -7.63
N PRO A 413 -12.58 -6.31 -6.59
CA PRO A 413 -11.83 -7.51 -6.23
C PRO A 413 -12.72 -8.65 -5.70
N ASP A 414 -13.85 -8.36 -5.07
CA ASP A 414 -14.67 -9.38 -4.38
C ASP A 414 -15.80 -9.95 -5.25
N GLN A 415 -16.19 -9.25 -6.32
CA GLN A 415 -17.33 -9.64 -7.14
C GLN A 415 -17.13 -9.32 -8.61
N ALA A 416 -17.69 -10.16 -9.47
CA ALA A 416 -17.73 -9.89 -10.90
C ALA A 416 -18.57 -8.64 -11.16
N THR A 417 -18.06 -7.74 -12.00
CA THR A 417 -18.68 -6.45 -12.29
C THR A 417 -19.23 -6.40 -13.70
N ARG A 418 -20.51 -6.02 -13.84
CA ARG A 418 -21.18 -5.84 -15.13
C ARG A 418 -21.43 -4.36 -15.38
N ILE A 419 -20.90 -3.85 -16.49
CA ILE A 419 -21.01 -2.45 -16.88
C ILE A 419 -21.79 -2.35 -18.19
N ALA A 420 -22.87 -1.58 -18.18
CA ALA A 420 -23.58 -1.21 -19.41
C ALA A 420 -23.15 0.19 -19.85
N LEU A 421 -22.62 0.29 -21.07
CA LEU A 421 -22.08 1.53 -21.64
C LEU A 421 -22.96 1.99 -22.81
N HIS A 422 -23.92 2.86 -22.51
CA HIS A 422 -24.82 3.52 -23.46
C HIS A 422 -24.30 4.93 -23.77
N THR A 423 -23.08 5.02 -24.28
CA THR A 423 -22.40 6.28 -24.58
C THR A 423 -21.85 6.30 -26.00
N GLY A 424 -21.48 7.49 -26.46
CA GLY A 424 -20.69 7.68 -27.66
C GLY A 424 -19.33 6.98 -27.58
N MET A 425 -18.78 6.65 -28.75
CA MET A 425 -17.55 5.88 -28.88
C MET A 425 -16.32 6.65 -28.36
N SER A 426 -16.31 7.99 -28.49
CA SER A 426 -15.27 8.84 -27.92
C SER A 426 -15.13 8.66 -26.40
N TYR A 427 -16.25 8.66 -25.69
CA TYR A 427 -16.25 8.42 -24.25
C TYR A 427 -15.83 6.99 -23.89
N ALA A 428 -16.31 5.99 -24.65
CA ALA A 428 -15.93 4.61 -24.47
C ALA A 428 -14.41 4.39 -24.61
N CYS A 429 -13.82 4.86 -25.71
CA CYS A 429 -12.37 4.80 -25.93
C CYS A 429 -11.61 5.53 -24.83
N GLN A 430 -12.08 6.70 -24.40
CA GLN A 430 -11.45 7.48 -23.34
C GLN A 430 -11.43 6.72 -22.01
N LEU A 431 -12.54 6.09 -21.64
CA LEU A 431 -12.64 5.28 -20.42
C LEU A 431 -11.69 4.08 -20.45
N LEU A 432 -11.63 3.37 -21.57
CA LEU A 432 -10.77 2.18 -21.74
C LEU A 432 -9.28 2.55 -21.72
N VAL A 433 -8.89 3.63 -22.40
CA VAL A 433 -7.48 4.08 -22.40
C VAL A 433 -7.05 4.54 -21.01
N ARG A 434 -7.94 5.20 -20.24
CA ARG A 434 -7.69 5.53 -18.83
C ARG A 434 -7.60 4.30 -17.94
N ALA A 435 -8.43 3.28 -18.14
CA ALA A 435 -8.35 2.02 -17.41
C ALA A 435 -7.03 1.29 -17.69
N ALA A 436 -6.61 1.21 -18.95
CA ALA A 436 -5.31 0.67 -19.31
C ALA A 436 -4.13 1.48 -18.73
N ALA A 437 -4.27 2.82 -18.63
CA ALA A 437 -3.28 3.70 -18.00
C ALA A 437 -3.02 3.35 -16.53
N VAL A 438 -4.08 2.92 -15.86
CA VAL A 438 -4.10 2.55 -14.45
C VAL A 438 -3.65 1.09 -14.24
N GLY A 439 -3.52 0.30 -15.32
CA GLY A 439 -3.00 -1.06 -15.28
C GLY A 439 -4.04 -2.15 -15.53
N GLU A 440 -5.26 -1.79 -15.92
CA GLU A 440 -6.26 -2.77 -16.34
C GLU A 440 -5.89 -3.40 -17.69
N ARG A 441 -6.16 -4.71 -17.81
CA ARG A 441 -5.89 -5.54 -18.98
C ARG A 441 -7.20 -5.74 -19.73
N ILE A 442 -7.33 -5.14 -20.90
CA ILE A 442 -8.58 -4.99 -21.63
C ILE A 442 -8.55 -5.86 -22.89
N ALA A 443 -9.49 -6.79 -23.00
CA ALA A 443 -9.73 -7.56 -24.23
C ALA A 443 -11.05 -7.11 -24.87
N ILE A 444 -10.99 -6.59 -26.09
CA ILE A 444 -12.15 -6.09 -26.84
C ILE A 444 -12.62 -7.16 -27.82
N TYR A 445 -13.81 -7.68 -27.61
CA TYR A 445 -14.51 -8.60 -28.49
C TYR A 445 -15.52 -7.80 -29.32
N THR A 446 -15.28 -7.75 -30.63
CA THR A 446 -16.08 -6.96 -31.58
C THR A 446 -16.23 -7.73 -32.88
N ASP A 447 -17.30 -7.44 -33.62
CA ASP A 447 -17.46 -7.91 -35.01
C ASP A 447 -16.84 -6.92 -36.01
N LYS A 448 -16.39 -5.74 -35.54
CA LYS A 448 -15.84 -4.64 -36.34
C LYS A 448 -14.42 -4.28 -35.86
N PRO A 449 -13.43 -5.18 -35.95
CA PRO A 449 -12.09 -4.97 -35.38
C PRO A 449 -11.38 -3.73 -35.94
N ALA A 450 -11.60 -3.39 -37.21
CA ALA A 450 -11.01 -2.21 -37.85
C ALA A 450 -11.32 -0.90 -37.11
N ARG A 451 -12.47 -0.79 -36.43
CA ARG A 451 -12.86 0.37 -35.62
C ARG A 451 -11.95 0.57 -34.41
N TRP A 452 -11.48 -0.53 -33.83
CA TRP A 452 -10.78 -0.56 -32.54
C TRP A 452 -9.27 -0.67 -32.67
N ARG A 453 -8.74 -1.04 -33.85
CA ARG A 453 -7.29 -1.27 -34.04
C ARG A 453 -6.40 -0.11 -33.61
N GLN A 454 -6.84 1.14 -33.76
CA GLN A 454 -6.06 2.30 -33.34
C GLN A 454 -5.99 2.48 -31.81
N LEU A 455 -6.84 1.76 -31.06
CA LEU A 455 -6.83 1.73 -29.60
C LEU A 455 -5.88 0.64 -29.06
N GLU A 456 -5.32 -0.22 -29.92
CA GLU A 456 -4.41 -1.28 -29.50
C GLU A 456 -3.18 -0.68 -28.80
N GLN A 457 -2.95 -1.18 -27.60
CA GLN A 457 -1.88 -0.76 -26.70
C GLN A 457 -1.39 -2.00 -25.95
N PRO A 458 -0.25 -1.95 -25.24
CA PRO A 458 0.27 -3.13 -24.53
C PRO A 458 -0.70 -3.81 -23.54
N LEU A 459 -1.76 -3.12 -23.09
CA LEU A 459 -2.82 -3.69 -22.23
C LEU A 459 -4.22 -3.63 -22.85
N ILE A 460 -4.34 -3.26 -24.14
CA ILE A 460 -5.60 -3.25 -24.87
C ILE A 460 -5.42 -4.12 -26.10
N ALA A 461 -6.04 -5.30 -26.10
CA ALA A 461 -6.02 -6.23 -27.23
C ALA A 461 -7.39 -6.26 -27.91
N VAL A 462 -7.41 -6.08 -29.22
CA VAL A 462 -8.62 -6.30 -30.03
C VAL A 462 -8.63 -7.76 -30.48
N VAL A 463 -9.57 -8.53 -29.96
CA VAL A 463 -9.63 -9.97 -30.18
C VAL A 463 -10.32 -10.27 -31.50
N ASP A 464 -9.60 -10.97 -32.38
CA ASP A 464 -10.12 -11.53 -33.64
C ASP A 464 -9.77 -13.03 -33.70
N ARG A 465 -10.44 -13.80 -34.56
CA ARG A 465 -10.24 -15.26 -34.72
C ARG A 465 -8.78 -15.67 -34.95
N ARG A 466 -7.95 -14.75 -35.45
CA ARG A 466 -6.52 -14.96 -35.74
C ARG A 466 -5.57 -14.37 -34.69
N HIS A 467 -6.07 -13.55 -33.76
CA HIS A 467 -5.26 -12.81 -32.79
C HIS A 467 -5.93 -12.91 -31.40
N PRO A 468 -5.67 -13.98 -30.64
CA PRO A 468 -6.12 -14.07 -29.25
C PRO A 468 -5.37 -13.08 -28.36
N PRO A 469 -5.94 -12.69 -27.20
CA PRO A 469 -5.25 -11.79 -26.28
C PRO A 469 -3.99 -12.46 -25.71
N GLU A 470 -2.86 -11.73 -25.72
CA GLU A 470 -1.57 -12.20 -25.21
C GLU A 470 -1.47 -12.19 -23.68
N PHE A 471 -2.53 -11.76 -22.99
CA PHE A 471 -2.60 -11.65 -21.53
C PHE A 471 -3.97 -12.13 -21.01
N VAL A 472 -4.01 -12.50 -19.73
CA VAL A 472 -5.27 -12.74 -19.02
C VAL A 472 -5.97 -11.39 -18.78
N PRO A 473 -7.16 -11.15 -19.35
CA PRO A 473 -7.86 -9.87 -19.22
C PRO A 473 -8.43 -9.68 -17.81
N SER A 474 -8.40 -8.45 -17.29
CA SER A 474 -9.19 -8.05 -16.12
C SER A 474 -10.54 -7.43 -16.54
N ILE A 475 -10.59 -6.83 -17.74
CA ILE A 475 -11.80 -6.27 -18.33
C ILE A 475 -12.03 -6.89 -19.70
N ILE A 476 -13.23 -7.40 -19.94
CA ILE A 476 -13.70 -7.81 -21.26
C ILE A 476 -14.70 -6.76 -21.76
N VAL A 477 -14.49 -6.27 -22.97
CA VAL A 477 -15.42 -5.35 -23.64
C VAL A 477 -16.13 -6.12 -24.75
N SER A 478 -17.46 -6.12 -24.73
CA SER A 478 -18.30 -6.70 -25.77
C SER A 478 -18.97 -5.60 -26.59
N ASP A 479 -18.61 -5.53 -27.88
CA ASP A 479 -19.19 -4.65 -28.92
C ASP A 479 -19.92 -5.48 -29.99
N ARG A 480 -20.33 -6.72 -29.65
CA ARG A 480 -21.01 -7.65 -30.57
C ARG A 480 -22.53 -7.53 -30.47
N VAL A 481 -23.20 -7.70 -31.60
CA VAL A 481 -24.67 -7.80 -31.65
C VAL A 481 -25.05 -9.26 -31.41
N GLY A 482 -25.18 -9.63 -30.14
CA GLY A 482 -25.55 -10.98 -29.71
C GLY A 482 -24.35 -11.89 -29.40
N GLY A 483 -24.57 -12.78 -28.41
CA GLY A 483 -23.57 -13.70 -27.87
C GLY A 483 -23.01 -13.21 -26.53
N PRO A 484 -23.05 -14.03 -25.46
CA PRO A 484 -22.44 -13.65 -24.20
C PRO A 484 -20.92 -13.48 -24.41
N PRO A 485 -20.29 -12.49 -23.75
CA PRO A 485 -18.84 -12.44 -23.69
C PRO A 485 -18.34 -13.78 -23.13
N PRO A 486 -17.16 -14.28 -23.53
CA PRO A 486 -16.62 -15.52 -22.99
C PRO A 486 -16.53 -15.41 -21.46
N ALA A 487 -17.48 -16.06 -20.79
CA ALA A 487 -17.65 -15.96 -19.35
C ALA A 487 -16.49 -16.65 -18.63
N GLY A 488 -16.03 -16.06 -17.52
CA GLY A 488 -15.07 -16.70 -16.60
C GLY A 488 -13.60 -16.30 -16.76
N LEU A 489 -13.23 -15.43 -17.72
CA LEU A 489 -11.83 -15.02 -17.91
C LEU A 489 -11.44 -13.66 -17.31
N ALA A 490 -12.42 -12.82 -16.93
CA ALA A 490 -12.18 -11.47 -16.42
C ALA A 490 -13.11 -11.14 -15.26
N SER A 491 -12.66 -10.25 -14.36
CA SER A 491 -13.47 -9.77 -13.22
C SER A 491 -14.52 -8.77 -13.65
N THR A 492 -14.36 -8.11 -14.81
CA THR A 492 -15.31 -7.10 -15.30
C THR A 492 -15.69 -7.33 -16.75
N VAL A 493 -16.98 -7.14 -17.03
CA VAL A 493 -17.56 -7.20 -18.37
C VAL A 493 -18.22 -5.86 -18.69
N VAL A 494 -17.79 -5.22 -19.77
CA VAL A 494 -18.37 -3.97 -20.30
C VAL A 494 -19.12 -4.31 -21.57
N THR A 495 -20.42 -4.02 -21.61
CA THR A 495 -21.25 -4.18 -22.80
C THR A 495 -21.53 -2.82 -23.41
N ILE A 496 -21.24 -2.64 -24.70
CA ILE A 496 -21.43 -1.38 -25.42
C ILE A 496 -22.76 -1.43 -26.19
N GLY A 497 -23.61 -0.43 -25.99
CA GLY A 497 -24.90 -0.29 -26.68
C GLY A 497 -26.06 -1.04 -26.02
N ASP A 498 -27.24 -0.95 -26.63
CA ASP A 498 -28.45 -1.62 -26.14
C ASP A 498 -28.44 -3.10 -26.50
N THR A 499 -28.34 -3.92 -25.47
CA THR A 499 -28.52 -5.37 -25.56
C THR A 499 -29.81 -5.68 -24.82
N GLY A 500 -30.91 -5.79 -25.57
CA GLY A 500 -32.27 -5.94 -25.01
C GLY A 500 -32.49 -7.16 -24.10
N ASP A 501 -31.52 -8.07 -24.04
CA ASP A 501 -31.51 -9.30 -23.24
C ASP A 501 -30.31 -9.37 -22.25
N ALA A 502 -29.60 -8.25 -22.03
CA ALA A 502 -28.47 -8.26 -21.11
C ALA A 502 -28.91 -8.35 -19.65
N PRO A 503 -28.16 -9.09 -18.80
CA PRO A 503 -28.40 -9.12 -17.37
C PRO A 503 -28.29 -7.71 -16.76
N THR A 504 -29.03 -7.47 -15.68
CA THR A 504 -29.03 -6.19 -14.95
C THR A 504 -27.58 -5.75 -14.64
N PRO A 505 -27.15 -4.56 -15.10
CA PRO A 505 -25.79 -4.09 -14.87
C PRO A 505 -25.62 -3.58 -13.43
N ASP A 506 -24.41 -3.77 -12.89
CA ASP A 506 -24.03 -3.20 -11.58
C ASP A 506 -23.70 -1.71 -11.69
N MET A 507 -23.17 -1.30 -12.86
CA MET A 507 -22.91 0.08 -13.22
C MET A 507 -23.42 0.37 -14.64
N SER A 508 -24.10 1.50 -14.82
CA SER A 508 -24.51 1.97 -16.15
C SER A 508 -24.03 3.38 -16.41
N PHE A 509 -23.52 3.61 -17.61
CA PHE A 509 -23.14 4.92 -18.12
C PHE A 509 -24.07 5.26 -19.29
N THR A 510 -24.87 6.30 -19.14
CA THR A 510 -25.83 6.73 -20.17
C THR A 510 -25.52 8.17 -20.57
N GLN A 511 -25.21 8.38 -21.85
CA GLN A 511 -24.96 9.73 -22.34
C GLN A 511 -26.27 10.47 -22.51
N ILE A 512 -26.50 11.52 -21.70
CA ILE A 512 -27.71 12.35 -21.76
C ILE A 512 -27.55 13.48 -22.79
N SER A 513 -26.34 14.00 -22.95
CA SER A 513 -26.02 15.08 -23.88
C SER A 513 -24.62 14.89 -24.47
N PRO A 514 -24.23 15.67 -25.51
CA PRO A 514 -22.88 15.59 -26.08
C PRO A 514 -21.75 15.75 -25.05
N SER A 515 -21.99 16.47 -23.95
CA SER A 515 -21.00 16.74 -22.90
C SER A 515 -21.31 16.08 -21.56
N THR A 516 -22.44 15.39 -21.39
CA THR A 516 -22.90 14.91 -20.08
C THR A 516 -23.22 13.43 -20.09
N VAL A 517 -22.70 12.70 -19.10
CA VAL A 517 -22.95 11.27 -18.88
C VAL A 517 -23.56 11.08 -17.49
N ARG A 518 -24.66 10.34 -17.43
CA ARG A 518 -25.24 9.81 -16.20
C ARG A 518 -24.51 8.54 -15.80
N ILE A 519 -24.07 8.47 -14.57
CA ILE A 519 -23.54 7.25 -13.96
C ILE A 519 -24.57 6.78 -12.96
N ALA A 520 -25.01 5.53 -13.09
CA ALA A 520 -25.86 4.90 -12.09
C ALA A 520 -25.20 3.62 -11.59
N THR A 521 -25.25 3.45 -10.27
CA THR A 521 -24.82 2.24 -9.54
C THR A 521 -25.92 1.91 -8.54
N ALA A 522 -25.85 0.75 -7.89
CA ALA A 522 -26.78 0.42 -6.81
C ALA A 522 -26.74 1.43 -5.64
N ALA A 523 -25.62 2.11 -5.43
CA ALA A 523 -25.41 3.02 -4.29
C ALA A 523 -25.75 4.48 -4.61
N PHE A 524 -25.55 4.93 -5.85
CA PHE A 524 -25.78 6.33 -6.24
C PHE A 524 -26.02 6.49 -7.74
N THR A 525 -26.71 7.58 -8.09
CA THR A 525 -26.83 8.07 -9.47
C THR A 525 -26.36 9.52 -9.52
N THR A 526 -25.47 9.86 -10.44
CA THR A 526 -24.97 11.24 -10.60
C THR A 526 -24.69 11.57 -12.05
N ASP A 527 -24.88 12.84 -12.40
CA ASP A 527 -24.55 13.37 -13.72
C ASP A 527 -23.17 14.04 -13.66
N VAL A 528 -22.33 13.73 -14.64
CA VAL A 528 -20.99 14.32 -14.80
C VAL A 528 -20.80 14.90 -16.19
N GLN A 529 -20.05 16.00 -16.25
CA GLN A 529 -19.55 16.52 -17.51
C GLN A 529 -18.36 15.67 -17.97
N ILE A 530 -18.31 15.35 -19.26
CA ILE A 530 -17.22 14.59 -19.86
C ILE A 530 -15.94 15.43 -19.80
N ALA A 531 -14.95 14.93 -19.06
CA ALA A 531 -13.65 15.58 -18.95
C ALA A 531 -12.78 15.25 -20.17
N THR A 532 -12.90 16.02 -21.25
CA THR A 532 -12.07 15.87 -22.45
C THR A 532 -10.79 16.69 -22.35
N PHE A 533 -9.63 16.06 -22.55
CA PHE A 533 -8.35 16.77 -22.64
C PHE A 533 -7.80 16.68 -24.06
N LYS A 534 -7.39 17.82 -24.64
CA LYS A 534 -6.85 17.87 -26.01
C LYS A 534 -5.67 16.92 -26.22
N ALA A 535 -4.84 16.74 -25.18
CA ALA A 535 -3.68 15.85 -25.24
C ALA A 535 -4.04 14.35 -25.31
N GLU A 536 -5.28 13.95 -24.97
CA GLU A 536 -5.72 12.55 -25.05
C GLU A 536 -6.13 12.14 -26.47
N GLN A 537 -6.53 13.09 -27.32
CA GLN A 537 -7.05 12.85 -28.68
C GLN A 537 -6.19 11.92 -29.55
N PRO A 538 -4.84 12.00 -29.55
CA PRO A 538 -4.01 11.08 -30.32
C PRO A 538 -4.13 9.61 -29.89
N PHE A 539 -4.56 9.35 -28.65
CA PHE A 539 -4.65 8.01 -28.06
C PHE A 539 -6.04 7.37 -28.17
N LEU A 540 -7.06 8.14 -28.55
CA LEU A 540 -8.45 7.64 -28.66
C LEU A 540 -8.74 6.93 -29.99
N GLY A 541 -7.83 7.02 -30.96
CA GLY A 541 -8.01 6.52 -32.32
C GLY A 541 -9.13 7.22 -33.09
N ALA A 542 -9.32 6.85 -34.36
CA ALA A 542 -10.32 7.41 -35.27
C ALA A 542 -11.75 7.23 -34.75
N ALA A 543 -12.03 6.12 -34.08
CA ALA A 543 -13.33 5.85 -33.47
C ALA A 543 -13.66 6.81 -32.31
N GLY A 544 -12.65 7.37 -31.65
CA GLY A 544 -12.83 8.35 -30.57
C GLY A 544 -12.63 9.81 -30.96
N GLN A 545 -12.20 10.10 -32.19
CA GLN A 545 -12.00 11.46 -32.71
C GLN A 545 -13.25 12.06 -33.36
N ILE A 546 -14.24 11.24 -33.72
CA ILE A 546 -15.54 11.72 -34.21
C ILE A 546 -16.37 12.09 -32.97
N ALA A 547 -16.24 13.35 -32.55
CA ALA A 547 -17.05 13.98 -31.51
C ALA A 547 -18.24 14.71 -32.13
#